data_AF-A0A368CB19-F1
#
_entry.id   AF-A0A368CB19-F1
#
_cell.length_a   1.000
_cell.length_b   1.000
_cell.length_c   1.000
_cell.angle_alpha   90.00
_cell.angle_beta   90.00
_cell.angle_gamma   90.00
#
_symmetry.space_group_name_H-M   'P 1'
#
loop_
_entity.id
_entity.type
_entity.pdbx_description
1 polymer ?
#
loop_
_entity_poly.entity_id
_entity_poly.type
_entity_poly.pdbx_seq_one_letter_code
_entity_poly.pdbx_strand_id
1 'polypeptide(L)'
;MKWDDIDQQACSVARALSVLGERWTLLIIRDAFRGTRRFDDFQRSLGVTRHRLSERLGKLVDEGVLTRVAYMERPTRYEYRLTRKGLALYPVLMTLSQWGDDWMDDGNGPPQLYRHSLCGKHTRAVLSCGDCGDPLRPEEVSAQPGEMVSAYVAHLNAQGRPLPSEGELAREAAQYWRENRSDQA
;
A
#
# COMPACT_ATOMS: atom_id res chain seq x y z
N MET A 1 19.55 -2.20 -10.46
CA MET A 1 18.24 -1.61 -10.15
C MET A 1 18.41 -0.63 -9.01
N LYS A 2 18.27 0.68 -9.25
CA LYS A 2 18.31 1.67 -8.17
C LYS A 2 16.92 1.78 -7.58
N TRP A 3 16.84 1.81 -6.25
CA TRP A 3 15.57 1.85 -5.52
C TRP A 3 14.79 3.16 -5.76
N ASP A 4 15.49 4.19 -6.24
CA ASP A 4 14.96 5.54 -6.48
C ASP A 4 13.99 5.63 -7.67
N ASP A 5 13.95 4.63 -8.57
CA ASP A 5 13.08 4.64 -9.77
C ASP A 5 11.89 3.65 -9.65
N ILE A 6 11.61 3.15 -8.45
CA ILE A 6 10.59 2.10 -8.24
C ILE A 6 9.15 2.63 -8.36
N ASP A 7 8.96 3.93 -8.13
CA ASP A 7 7.71 4.67 -8.31
C ASP A 7 7.31 4.86 -9.78
N GLN A 8 8.28 4.77 -10.70
CA GLN A 8 8.06 4.87 -12.15
C GLN A 8 7.76 3.53 -12.82
N GLN A 9 7.73 2.43 -12.06
CA GLN A 9 7.53 1.10 -12.61
C GLN A 9 6.08 0.85 -13.03
N ALA A 10 5.91 -0.01 -14.03
CA ALA A 10 4.62 -0.57 -14.44
C ALA A 10 3.85 -1.21 -13.28
N CYS A 11 4.59 -1.95 -12.46
CA CYS A 11 4.07 -2.77 -11.39
C CYS A 11 3.54 -1.92 -10.23
N SER A 12 2.24 -2.03 -9.95
CA SER A 12 1.59 -1.33 -8.84
C SER A 12 2.18 -1.70 -7.47
N VAL A 13 2.67 -2.94 -7.31
CA VAL A 13 3.34 -3.38 -6.07
C VAL A 13 4.66 -2.62 -5.88
N ALA A 14 5.46 -2.50 -6.94
CA ALA A 14 6.72 -1.77 -6.92
C ALA A 14 6.48 -0.29 -6.54
N ARG A 15 5.49 0.37 -7.14
CA ARG A 15 5.11 1.74 -6.78
C ARG A 15 4.65 1.85 -5.32
N ALA A 16 3.87 0.90 -4.81
CA ALA A 16 3.47 0.92 -3.41
C ALA A 16 4.67 0.76 -2.46
N LEU A 17 5.69 -0.03 -2.85
CA LEU A 17 6.91 -0.22 -2.07
C LEU A 17 7.79 1.03 -1.98
N SER A 18 7.70 1.99 -2.91
CA SER A 18 8.40 3.29 -2.77
C SER A 18 7.94 4.06 -1.51
N VAL A 19 6.68 3.87 -1.12
CA VAL A 19 6.06 4.47 0.05
C VAL A 19 6.20 3.56 1.27
N LEU A 20 5.81 2.29 1.11
CA LEU A 20 5.62 1.33 2.22
C LEU A 20 6.86 0.50 2.55
N GLY A 21 7.82 0.38 1.64
CA GLY A 21 8.96 -0.53 1.75
C GLY A 21 10.01 -0.15 2.79
N GLU A 22 9.83 0.97 3.49
CA GLU A 22 10.68 1.34 4.61
C GLU A 22 10.18 0.69 5.90
N ARG A 23 11.12 0.09 6.65
CA ARG A 23 10.90 -0.79 7.81
C ARG A 23 9.89 -0.28 8.84
N TRP A 24 9.89 1.02 9.15
CA TRP A 24 9.03 1.59 10.20
C TRP A 24 7.64 1.96 9.70
N THR A 25 7.44 2.04 8.39
CA THR A 25 6.19 2.55 7.80
C THR A 25 4.98 1.74 8.24
N LEU A 26 5.00 0.42 8.01
CA LEU A 26 3.87 -0.43 8.37
C LEU A 26 3.67 -0.52 9.89
N LEU A 27 4.73 -0.33 10.69
CA LEU A 27 4.61 -0.26 12.16
C LEU A 27 3.95 1.05 12.63
N ILE A 28 4.28 2.18 12.00
CA ILE A 28 3.58 3.46 12.23
C ILE A 28 2.10 3.32 11.86
N ILE A 29 1.79 2.73 10.70
CA ILE A 29 0.41 2.54 10.25
C ILE A 29 -0.35 1.58 11.21
N ARG A 30 0.28 0.49 11.65
CA ARG A 30 -0.29 -0.42 12.67
C ARG A 30 -0.67 0.33 13.94
N ASP A 31 0.24 1.16 14.46
CA ASP A 31 -0.03 1.92 15.68
C ASP A 31 -1.11 2.98 15.46
N ALA A 32 -1.17 3.59 14.26
CA ALA A 32 -2.24 4.52 13.91
C ALA A 32 -3.63 3.85 13.89
N PHE A 33 -3.73 2.62 13.38
CA PHE A 33 -4.97 1.83 13.46
C PHE A 33 -5.35 1.45 14.90
N ARG A 34 -4.38 1.31 15.79
CA ARG A 34 -4.59 1.11 17.23
C ARG A 34 -4.97 2.41 17.97
N GLY A 35 -5.03 3.53 17.27
CA GLY A 35 -5.44 4.83 17.83
C GLY A 35 -4.28 5.72 18.26
N THR A 36 -3.03 5.34 18.01
CA THR A 36 -1.87 6.23 18.23
C THR A 36 -1.93 7.41 17.26
N ARG A 37 -1.87 8.63 17.78
CA ARG A 37 -1.97 9.85 16.95
C ARG A 37 -0.88 10.88 17.23
N ARG A 38 -0.17 10.80 18.36
CA ARG A 38 0.83 11.81 18.74
C ARG A 38 2.24 11.30 18.51
N PHE A 39 3.14 12.22 18.20
CA PHE A 39 4.55 11.92 17.93
C PHE A 39 5.22 11.14 19.07
N ASP A 40 5.08 11.62 20.31
CA ASP A 40 5.73 10.96 21.46
C ASP A 40 5.14 9.58 21.74
N ASP A 41 3.86 9.33 21.43
CA ASP A 41 3.24 8.01 21.57
C ASP A 41 3.81 7.02 20.54
N PHE A 42 3.95 7.44 19.28
CA PHE A 42 4.65 6.65 18.26
C PHE A 42 6.10 6.37 18.65
N GLN A 43 6.81 7.38 19.14
CA GLN A 43 8.22 7.23 19.53
C GLN A 43 8.36 6.22 20.67
N ARG A 44 7.51 6.31 21.70
CA ARG A 44 7.50 5.36 22.82
C ARG A 44 7.17 3.94 22.39
N SER A 45 6.18 3.77 21.53
CA SER A 45 5.72 2.46 21.06
C SER A 45 6.77 1.76 20.17
N LEU A 46 7.42 2.51 19.27
CA LEU A 46 8.31 1.95 18.26
C LEU A 46 9.78 1.90 18.68
N GLY A 47 10.21 2.70 19.66
CA GLY A 47 11.60 2.80 20.08
C GLY A 47 12.55 3.37 19.01
N VAL A 48 12.01 3.87 17.90
CA VAL A 48 12.78 4.48 16.82
C VAL A 48 13.30 5.86 17.23
N THR A 49 14.40 6.30 16.60
CA THR A 49 14.95 7.64 16.86
C THR A 49 13.95 8.72 16.42
N ARG A 50 13.92 9.86 17.15
CA ARG A 50 13.05 10.99 16.82
C ARG A 50 13.24 11.50 15.40
N HIS A 51 14.48 11.56 14.93
CA HIS A 51 14.81 12.00 13.58
C HIS A 51 14.17 11.10 12.52
N ARG A 52 14.37 9.77 12.63
CA ARG A 52 13.76 8.79 11.72
C ARG A 52 12.24 8.81 11.78
N LEU A 53 11.65 8.93 12.97
CA LEU A 53 10.20 9.04 13.10
C LEU A 53 9.66 10.29 12.39
N SER A 54 10.33 11.42 12.56
CA SER A 54 9.97 12.68 11.90
C SER A 54 10.03 12.56 10.38
N GLU A 55 11.10 11.96 9.86
CA GLU A 55 11.28 11.69 8.43
C GLU A 55 10.13 10.83 7.88
N ARG A 56 9.79 9.73 8.56
CA ARG A 56 8.74 8.80 8.12
C ARG A 56 7.34 9.40 8.21
N LEU A 57 7.02 10.09 9.31
CA LEU A 57 5.72 10.76 9.45
C LEU A 57 5.57 11.90 8.43
N GLY A 58 6.65 12.65 8.15
CA GLY A 58 6.68 13.64 7.08
C GLY A 58 6.35 13.02 5.72
N LYS A 59 7.10 11.98 5.32
CA LYS A 59 6.85 11.27 4.05
C LYS A 59 5.41 10.76 3.94
N LEU A 60 4.84 10.20 5.02
CA LEU A 60 3.46 9.71 5.00
C LEU A 60 2.42 10.83 4.89
N VAL A 61 2.72 12.02 5.38
CA VAL A 61 1.88 13.21 5.19
C VAL A 61 1.98 13.73 3.76
N ASP A 62 3.20 13.82 3.21
CA ASP A 62 3.44 14.27 1.84
C ASP A 62 2.77 13.34 0.81
N GLU A 63 2.83 12.03 1.08
CA GLU A 63 2.13 11.00 0.29
C GLU A 63 0.62 10.97 0.51
N GLY A 64 0.08 11.78 1.43
CA GLY A 64 -1.34 11.81 1.77
C GLY A 64 -1.86 10.53 2.41
N VAL A 65 -0.99 9.69 2.99
CA VAL A 65 -1.36 8.50 3.77
C VAL A 65 -1.83 8.92 5.16
N LEU A 66 -1.15 9.91 5.74
CA LEU A 66 -1.52 10.59 6.97
C LEU A 66 -1.87 12.04 6.68
N THR A 67 -2.60 12.67 7.59
CA THR A 67 -2.75 14.13 7.64
C THR A 67 -2.37 14.63 9.02
N ARG A 68 -1.78 15.82 9.07
CA ARG A 68 -1.36 16.49 10.31
C ARG A 68 -2.40 17.53 10.70
N VAL A 69 -3.08 17.31 11.82
CA VAL A 69 -4.21 18.14 12.28
C VAL A 69 -3.86 18.77 13.61
N ALA A 70 -4.07 20.09 13.75
CA ALA A 70 -3.95 20.75 15.04
C ALA A 70 -5.13 20.33 15.94
N TYR A 71 -4.83 19.90 17.16
CA TYR A 71 -5.87 19.54 18.15
C TYR A 71 -5.90 20.51 19.35
N MET A 72 -4.92 21.40 19.43
CA MET A 72 -4.80 22.44 20.44
C MET A 72 -4.10 23.61 19.79
N GLU A 73 -4.55 24.84 20.04
CA GLU A 73 -3.99 26.04 19.41
C GLU A 73 -2.92 26.73 20.26
N ARG A 74 -2.97 26.63 21.60
CA ARG A 74 -2.10 27.36 22.53
C ARG A 74 -1.58 26.49 23.69
N PRO A 75 -0.33 25.97 23.64
CA PRO A 75 0.56 25.96 22.48
C PRO A 75 -0.01 25.08 21.37
N THR A 76 0.36 25.34 20.11
CA THR A 76 -0.13 24.53 19.00
C THR A 76 0.38 23.11 19.12
N ARG A 77 -0.53 22.13 19.16
CA ARG A 77 -0.18 20.71 19.18
C ARG A 77 -0.84 19.99 18.02
N TYR A 78 -0.08 19.10 17.40
CA TYR A 78 -0.51 18.35 16.23
C TYR A 78 -0.68 16.88 16.56
N GLU A 79 -1.59 16.27 15.83
CA GLU A 79 -1.74 14.82 15.77
C GLU A 79 -1.81 14.36 14.30
N TYR A 80 -1.48 13.09 14.10
CA TYR A 80 -1.48 12.43 12.80
C TYR A 80 -2.73 11.55 12.71
N ARG A 81 -3.47 11.68 11.61
CA ARG A 81 -4.68 10.89 11.35
C ARG A 81 -4.55 10.17 10.02
N LEU A 82 -5.04 8.93 9.95
CA LEU A 82 -5.16 8.20 8.69
C LEU A 82 -6.12 8.92 7.76
N THR A 83 -5.71 9.09 6.50
CA THR A 83 -6.60 9.53 5.42
C THR A 83 -7.33 8.33 4.81
N ARG A 84 -8.15 8.54 3.78
CA ARG A 84 -8.70 7.43 2.98
C ARG A 84 -7.61 6.54 2.38
N LYS A 85 -6.51 7.13 1.89
CA LYS A 85 -5.34 6.38 1.37
C LYS A 85 -4.69 5.55 2.47
N GLY A 86 -4.57 6.08 3.69
CA GLY A 86 -4.03 5.34 4.84
C GLY A 86 -4.96 4.24 5.35
N LEU A 87 -6.26 4.49 5.42
CA LEU A 87 -7.25 3.48 5.83
C LEU A 87 -7.28 2.29 4.86
N ALA A 88 -7.02 2.52 3.57
CA ALA A 88 -6.92 1.46 2.56
C ALA A 88 -5.74 0.48 2.79
N LEU A 89 -4.82 0.78 3.71
CA LEU A 89 -3.72 -0.13 4.08
C LEU A 89 -4.12 -1.19 5.11
N TYR A 90 -5.34 -1.14 5.65
CA TYR A 90 -5.79 -2.12 6.64
C TYR A 90 -5.71 -3.57 6.14
N PRO A 91 -6.17 -3.92 4.92
CA PRO A 91 -6.04 -5.28 4.41
C PRO A 91 -4.59 -5.76 4.32
N VAL A 92 -3.66 -4.89 3.91
CA VAL A 92 -2.22 -5.20 3.82
C VAL A 92 -1.67 -5.55 5.20
N LEU A 93 -2.02 -4.79 6.23
CA LEU A 93 -1.61 -5.10 7.60
C LEU A 93 -2.18 -6.42 8.09
N MET A 94 -3.45 -6.69 7.77
CA MET A 94 -4.12 -7.90 8.24
C MET A 94 -3.51 -9.16 7.63
N THR A 95 -3.26 -9.17 6.32
CA THR A 95 -2.63 -10.30 5.64
C THR A 95 -1.16 -10.45 6.02
N LEU A 96 -0.44 -9.34 6.24
CA LEU A 96 0.94 -9.38 6.72
C LEU A 96 1.06 -9.92 8.15
N SER A 97 0.15 -9.50 9.04
CA SER A 97 0.09 -10.01 10.41
C SER A 97 -0.13 -11.52 10.41
N GLN A 98 -1.08 -12.00 9.61
CA GLN A 98 -1.35 -13.44 9.49
C GLN A 98 -0.15 -14.21 8.96
N TRP A 99 0.56 -13.68 7.96
CA TRP A 99 1.80 -14.31 7.49
C TRP A 99 2.84 -14.42 8.61
N GLY A 100 2.98 -13.38 9.45
CA GLY A 100 3.87 -13.45 10.62
C GLY A 100 3.41 -14.47 11.65
N ASP A 101 2.11 -14.56 11.91
CA ASP A 101 1.53 -15.54 12.83
C ASP A 101 1.71 -16.99 12.34
N ASP A 102 1.63 -17.22 11.03
CA ASP A 102 1.72 -18.57 10.45
C ASP A 102 3.18 -19.07 10.30
N TRP A 103 4.16 -18.16 10.23
CA TRP A 103 5.56 -18.50 9.87
C TRP A 103 6.63 -18.04 10.87
N MET A 104 6.29 -17.18 11.83
CA MET A 104 7.26 -16.57 12.76
C MET A 104 6.79 -16.60 14.23
N ASP A 105 5.90 -17.50 14.59
CA ASP A 105 5.36 -17.60 15.95
C ASP A 105 6.26 -18.40 16.92
N ASP A 106 7.30 -19.06 16.40
CA ASP A 106 8.20 -19.96 17.13
C ASP A 106 7.43 -21.03 17.96
N GLY A 107 6.25 -21.44 17.48
CA GLY A 107 5.36 -22.40 18.15
C GLY A 107 4.58 -21.84 19.36
N ASN A 108 4.65 -20.53 19.61
CA ASN A 108 3.92 -19.87 20.69
C ASN A 108 2.53 -19.39 20.27
N GLY A 109 2.19 -19.50 18.98
CA GLY A 109 0.98 -18.94 18.41
C GLY A 109 1.03 -17.41 18.23
N PRO A 110 -0.04 -16.82 17.68
CA PRO A 110 -0.08 -15.40 17.35
C PRO A 110 0.04 -14.53 18.62
N PRO A 111 0.91 -13.51 18.63
CA PRO A 111 1.03 -12.60 19.77
C PRO A 111 -0.21 -11.71 19.96
N GLN A 112 -1.07 -11.60 18.94
CA GLN A 112 -2.33 -10.87 19.03
C GLN A 112 -3.42 -11.55 18.21
N LEU A 113 -4.60 -11.72 18.80
CA LEU A 113 -5.80 -12.16 18.10
C LEU A 113 -6.65 -10.95 17.68
N TYR A 114 -7.20 -11.00 16.46
CA TYR A 114 -8.14 -10.00 15.97
C TYR A 114 -9.56 -10.50 16.14
N ARG A 115 -10.42 -9.67 16.75
CA ARG A 115 -11.82 -9.98 16.98
C ARG A 115 -12.70 -9.15 16.06
N HIS A 116 -13.57 -9.79 15.30
CA HIS A 116 -14.58 -9.08 14.51
C HIS A 116 -15.68 -8.56 15.45
N SER A 117 -15.75 -7.25 15.65
CA SER A 117 -16.63 -6.65 16.67
C SER A 117 -18.11 -6.98 16.49
N LEU A 118 -18.59 -7.14 15.25
CA LEU A 118 -20.01 -7.38 14.97
C LEU A 118 -20.45 -8.81 15.36
N CYS A 119 -19.62 -9.83 15.13
CA CYS A 119 -19.97 -11.22 15.48
C CYS A 119 -19.25 -11.75 16.74
N GLY A 120 -18.27 -11.01 17.24
CA GLY A 120 -17.50 -11.31 18.44
C GLY A 120 -16.49 -12.45 18.31
N LYS A 121 -16.34 -13.05 17.13
CA LYS A 121 -15.40 -14.16 16.88
C LYS A 121 -14.01 -13.65 16.54
N HIS A 122 -12.99 -14.47 16.84
CA HIS A 122 -11.67 -14.26 16.27
C HIS A 122 -11.74 -14.44 14.75
N THR A 123 -11.00 -13.60 14.03
CA THR A 123 -11.04 -13.53 12.57
C THR A 123 -9.64 -13.62 11.99
N ARG A 124 -9.57 -14.13 10.76
CA ARG A 124 -8.38 -14.18 9.92
C ARG A 124 -8.69 -13.44 8.62
N ALA A 125 -7.66 -12.89 7.99
CA ALA A 125 -7.82 -12.25 6.71
C ALA A 125 -8.07 -13.31 5.64
N VAL A 126 -9.11 -13.12 4.83
CA VAL A 126 -9.38 -13.94 3.65
C VAL A 126 -9.52 -13.01 2.46
N LEU A 127 -8.72 -13.24 1.43
CA LEU A 127 -8.90 -12.58 0.14
C LEU A 127 -9.96 -13.35 -0.64
N SER A 128 -10.98 -12.66 -1.14
CA SER A 128 -12.06 -13.26 -1.92
C SER A 128 -12.28 -12.49 -3.23
N CYS A 129 -12.81 -13.19 -4.22
CA CYS A 129 -13.23 -12.61 -5.49
C CYS A 129 -14.39 -11.64 -5.25
N GLY A 130 -14.30 -10.44 -5.84
CA GLY A 130 -15.33 -9.41 -5.71
C GLY A 130 -16.65 -9.77 -6.41
N ASP A 131 -16.63 -10.70 -7.36
CA ASP A 131 -17.79 -11.06 -8.18
C ASP A 131 -18.52 -12.30 -7.65
N CYS A 132 -17.81 -13.41 -7.39
CA CYS A 132 -18.43 -14.65 -6.91
C CYS A 132 -18.34 -14.85 -5.38
N GLY A 133 -17.43 -14.15 -4.70
CA GLY A 133 -17.22 -14.30 -3.26
C GLY A 133 -16.30 -15.45 -2.83
N ASP A 134 -15.87 -16.31 -3.75
CA ASP A 134 -14.96 -17.42 -3.44
C ASP A 134 -13.55 -16.92 -3.06
N PRO A 135 -12.78 -17.67 -2.25
CA PRO A 135 -11.41 -17.30 -1.91
C PRO A 135 -10.52 -17.17 -3.15
N LEU A 136 -9.68 -16.13 -3.21
CA LEU A 136 -8.67 -15.99 -4.26
C LEU A 136 -7.49 -16.91 -3.97
N ARG A 137 -7.23 -17.86 -4.87
CA ARG A 137 -6.06 -18.74 -4.82
C ARG A 137 -5.02 -18.34 -5.85
N PRO A 138 -3.71 -18.38 -5.53
CA PRO A 138 -2.66 -18.01 -6.47
C PRO A 138 -2.72 -18.76 -7.80
N GLU A 139 -3.09 -20.04 -7.79
CA GLU A 139 -3.23 -20.90 -8.98
C GLU A 139 -4.46 -20.56 -9.85
N GLU A 140 -5.43 -19.82 -9.30
CA GLU A 140 -6.68 -19.43 -9.97
C GLU A 140 -6.66 -17.95 -10.40
N VAL A 141 -5.60 -17.21 -10.08
CA VAL A 141 -5.45 -15.78 -10.40
C VAL A 141 -4.27 -15.56 -11.33
N SER A 142 -4.54 -15.02 -12.52
CA SER A 142 -3.48 -14.61 -13.46
C SER A 142 -3.44 -13.09 -13.61
N ALA A 143 -2.23 -12.54 -13.64
CA ALA A 143 -2.02 -11.13 -13.93
C ALA A 143 -2.25 -10.89 -15.43
N GLN A 144 -3.18 -9.99 -15.76
CA GLN A 144 -3.47 -9.58 -17.13
C GLN A 144 -3.11 -8.10 -17.31
N PRO A 145 -2.62 -7.67 -18.48
CA PRO A 145 -2.40 -6.26 -18.76
C PRO A 145 -3.71 -5.47 -18.66
N GLY A 146 -3.66 -4.33 -17.99
CA GLY A 146 -4.79 -3.39 -17.95
C GLY A 146 -5.04 -2.75 -19.32
N GLU A 147 -6.22 -2.15 -19.48
CA GLU A 147 -6.70 -1.54 -20.74
C GLU A 147 -5.65 -0.67 -21.44
N MET A 148 -5.01 0.24 -20.70
CA MET A 148 -3.97 1.13 -21.22
C MET A 148 -2.79 0.38 -21.85
N VAL A 149 -2.29 -0.66 -21.18
CA VAL A 149 -1.17 -1.47 -21.68
C VAL A 149 -1.63 -2.31 -22.88
N SER A 150 -2.81 -2.91 -22.79
CA SER A 150 -3.39 -3.72 -23.87
C SER A 150 -3.59 -2.91 -25.16
N ALA A 151 -4.11 -1.68 -25.05
CA ALA A 151 -4.31 -0.79 -26.19
C ALA A 151 -2.98 -0.40 -26.86
N TYR A 152 -1.96 -0.11 -26.06
CA TYR A 152 -0.64 0.23 -26.58
C TYR A 152 0.06 -0.97 -27.25
N VAL A 153 -0.03 -2.16 -26.64
CA VAL A 153 0.46 -3.40 -27.24
C VAL A 153 -0.22 -3.68 -28.59
N ALA A 154 -1.54 -3.49 -28.67
CA ALA A 154 -2.28 -3.63 -29.92
C ALA A 154 -1.80 -2.63 -30.99
N HIS A 155 -1.55 -1.37 -30.60
CA HIS A 155 -0.99 -0.35 -31.48
C HIS A 155 0.39 -0.73 -32.02
N LEU A 156 1.32 -1.19 -31.17
CA LEU A 156 2.65 -1.62 -31.59
C LEU A 156 2.60 -2.81 -32.54
N ASN A 157 1.76 -3.80 -32.23
CA ASN A 157 1.58 -4.99 -33.07
C ASN A 157 1.02 -4.63 -34.45
N ALA A 158 0.04 -3.72 -34.53
CA ALA A 158 -0.51 -3.25 -35.80
C ALA A 158 0.53 -2.55 -36.68
N GLN A 159 1.57 -1.96 -36.08
CA GLN A 159 2.68 -1.31 -36.77
C GLN A 159 3.88 -2.24 -36.99
N GLY A 160 3.82 -3.50 -36.56
CA GLY A 160 4.95 -4.44 -36.63
C GLY A 160 6.16 -4.01 -35.79
N ARG A 161 5.94 -3.21 -34.74
CA ARG A 161 7.01 -2.72 -33.86
C ARG A 161 7.25 -3.72 -32.72
N PRO A 162 8.52 -3.92 -32.29
CA PRO A 162 8.83 -4.78 -31.16
C PRO A 162 8.24 -4.21 -29.86
N LEU A 163 7.88 -5.10 -28.93
CA LEU A 163 7.49 -4.69 -27.59
C LEU A 163 8.71 -4.20 -26.80
N PRO A 164 8.60 -3.06 -26.11
CA PRO A 164 9.65 -2.58 -25.21
C PRO A 164 9.79 -3.48 -23.97
N SER A 165 10.80 -3.22 -23.15
CA SER A 165 10.97 -3.96 -21.89
C SER A 165 9.78 -3.73 -20.95
N GLU A 166 9.57 -4.63 -19.98
CA GLU A 166 8.42 -4.53 -19.06
C GLU A 166 8.38 -3.19 -18.27
N GLY A 167 9.55 -2.65 -17.91
CA GLY A 167 9.66 -1.36 -17.22
C GLY A 167 9.38 -0.14 -18.12
N GLU A 168 9.63 -0.25 -19.41
CA GLU A 168 9.33 0.80 -20.40
C GLU A 168 7.89 0.73 -20.89
N LEU A 169 7.35 -0.49 -21.03
CA LEU A 169 6.04 -0.76 -21.61
C LEU A 169 4.92 0.05 -20.95
N ALA A 170 4.86 0.10 -19.62
CA ALA A 170 3.80 0.86 -18.96
C ALA A 170 4.00 2.38 -19.03
N ARG A 171 5.25 2.87 -19.11
CA ARG A 171 5.51 4.32 -19.25
C ARG A 171 5.11 4.80 -20.64
N GLU A 172 5.52 4.06 -21.67
CA GLU A 172 5.15 4.35 -23.05
C GLU A 172 3.65 4.17 -23.28
N ALA A 173 3.04 3.10 -22.73
CA ALA A 173 1.59 2.92 -22.78
C ALA A 173 0.83 4.07 -22.09
N ALA A 174 1.31 4.55 -20.94
CA ALA A 174 0.69 5.68 -20.25
C ALA A 174 0.82 6.99 -21.04
N GLN A 175 1.94 7.20 -21.74
CA GLN A 175 2.12 8.34 -22.62
C GLN A 175 1.19 8.26 -23.83
N TYR A 176 1.21 7.14 -24.56
CA TYR A 176 0.30 6.86 -25.67
C TYR A 176 -1.16 7.07 -25.27
N TRP A 177 -1.56 6.52 -24.12
CA TRP A 177 -2.93 6.65 -23.62
C TRP A 177 -3.30 8.10 -23.34
N ARG A 178 -2.41 8.92 -22.75
CA ARG A 178 -2.67 10.35 -22.52
C ARG A 178 -2.84 11.13 -23.83
N GLU A 179 -2.04 10.81 -24.84
CA GLU A 179 -2.04 11.48 -26.15
C GLU A 179 -3.26 11.11 -27.00
N ASN A 180 -3.82 9.90 -26.82
CA ASN A 180 -4.90 9.37 -27.66
C ASN A 180 -6.26 9.30 -26.93
N ARG A 181 -6.35 9.79 -25.68
CA ARG A 181 -7.59 9.75 -24.88
C ARG A 181 -8.68 10.70 -25.38
N SER A 182 -8.32 11.73 -26.14
CA SER A 182 -9.25 12.75 -26.68
C SER A 182 -10.11 12.24 -27.85
N ASP A 183 -9.73 11.13 -28.49
CA ASP A 183 -10.43 10.60 -29.66
C ASP A 183 -11.50 9.55 -29.30
N GLN A 184 -11.76 9.32 -28.00
CA GLN A 184 -12.68 8.29 -27.50
C GLN A 184 -13.83 8.84 -26.64
N ALA A 185 -14.07 10.16 -26.63
CA ALA A 185 -15.18 10.81 -25.91
C ALA A 185 -16.30 11.26 -26.86
#